data_AF-A0A2S6GPX1-F1
#
_entry.id   AF-A0A2S6GPX1-F1
#
_cell.length_a   1.000
_cell.length_b   1.000
_cell.length_c   1.000
_cell.angle_alpha   90.00
_cell.angle_beta   90.00
_cell.angle_gamma   90.00
#
_symmetry.space_group_name_H-M   'P 1'
#
loop_
_entity.id
_entity.type
_entity.pdbx_description
1 polymer ?
#
loop_
_entity_poly.entity_id
_entity_poly.type
_entity_poly.pdbx_seq_one_letter_code
_entity_poly.pdbx_strand_id
1 'polypeptide(L)'
;MSTLRVPAGSTQAGAHGANERGVAVGGDEHHALLWNLGGGPVELPNAPGGSLASASAVNNPGAVVGAVVLPDHTTHAARWWCERPQGA
;
A
#
# COMPACT_ATOMS: atom_id res chain seq x y z
N MET A 1 -12.63 -15.98 -10.04
CA MET A 1 -11.25 -15.54 -9.72
C MET A 1 -10.92 -14.38 -10.64
N SER A 2 -10.46 -13.25 -10.09
CA SER A 2 -10.12 -12.04 -10.87
C SER A 2 -8.76 -11.51 -10.39
N THR A 3 -7.94 -11.03 -11.31
CA THR A 3 -6.60 -10.49 -11.03
C THR A 3 -6.66 -8.98 -10.77
N LEU A 4 -5.84 -8.49 -9.82
CA LEU A 4 -5.64 -7.06 -9.60
C LEU A 4 -4.56 -6.54 -10.56
N ARG A 5 -4.75 -5.34 -11.11
CA ARG A 5 -3.73 -4.71 -11.98
C ARG A 5 -2.57 -4.19 -11.16
N VAL A 6 -1.38 -4.18 -11.73
CA VAL A 6 -0.14 -3.69 -11.11
C VAL A 6 0.47 -2.58 -11.98
N PRO A 7 1.39 -1.75 -11.46
CA PRO A 7 2.13 -0.78 -12.27
C PRO A 7 2.80 -1.43 -13.49
N ALA A 8 2.95 -0.66 -14.57
CA ALA A 8 3.59 -1.16 -15.78
C ALA A 8 5.06 -1.50 -15.50
N GLY A 9 5.48 -2.73 -15.84
CA GLY A 9 6.83 -3.23 -15.60
C GLY A 9 6.96 -4.14 -14.37
N SER A 10 6.00 -4.15 -13.46
CA SER A 10 5.98 -5.10 -12.34
C SER A 10 5.81 -6.52 -12.88
N THR A 11 6.75 -7.41 -12.57
CA THR A 11 6.73 -8.82 -13.02
C THR A 11 6.09 -9.77 -12.01
N GLN A 12 5.95 -9.32 -10.76
CA GLN A 12 5.31 -10.03 -9.67
C GLN A 12 4.58 -9.03 -8.77
N ALA A 13 3.42 -9.40 -8.22
CA ALA A 13 2.82 -8.70 -7.10
C ALA A 13 2.03 -9.67 -6.22
N GLY A 14 1.99 -9.39 -4.92
CA GLY A 14 1.24 -10.14 -3.94
C GLY A 14 0.23 -9.25 -3.21
N ALA A 15 -0.96 -9.80 -2.96
CA ALA A 15 -1.89 -9.23 -1.99
C ALA A 15 -1.64 -9.89 -0.63
N HIS A 16 -1.46 -9.08 0.41
CA HIS A 16 -1.16 -9.53 1.77
C HIS A 16 -2.36 -9.38 2.71
N GLY A 17 -3.25 -8.42 2.43
CA GLY A 17 -4.46 -8.21 3.21
C GLY A 17 -5.59 -7.63 2.36
N ALA A 18 -6.83 -7.86 2.79
CA ALA A 18 -8.01 -7.26 2.19
C ALA A 18 -9.08 -7.01 3.25
N ASN A 19 -10.01 -6.09 2.97
CA ASN A 19 -11.16 -5.78 3.83
C ASN A 19 -12.49 -6.07 3.13
N GLU A 20 -13.59 -6.01 3.90
CA GLU A 20 -14.95 -6.32 3.41
C GLU A 20 -15.49 -5.31 2.38
N ARG A 21 -14.80 -4.18 2.20
CA ARG A 21 -15.15 -3.15 1.21
C ARG A 21 -14.47 -3.38 -0.14
N GLY A 22 -13.73 -4.47 -0.29
CA GLY A 22 -13.00 -4.79 -1.52
C GLY A 22 -11.73 -3.94 -1.69
N VAL A 23 -11.17 -3.42 -0.60
CA VAL A 23 -9.82 -2.85 -0.60
C VAL A 23 -8.84 -3.97 -0.31
N ALA A 24 -7.80 -4.10 -1.14
CA ALA A 24 -6.67 -4.99 -0.91
C ALA A 24 -5.38 -4.19 -0.76
N VAL A 25 -4.42 -4.73 -0.03
CA VAL A 25 -3.08 -4.17 0.13
C VAL A 25 -2.01 -5.24 -0.02
N GLY A 26 -0.80 -4.81 -0.38
CA GLY A 26 0.33 -5.68 -0.62
C GLY A 26 1.42 -4.92 -1.35
N GLY A 27 2.02 -5.52 -2.36
CA GLY A 27 3.07 -4.85 -3.12
C GLY A 27 3.72 -5.70 -4.20
N ASP A 28 4.67 -5.07 -4.87
CA ASP A 28 5.66 -5.73 -5.71
C ASP A 28 7.07 -5.64 -5.08
N GLU A 29 8.10 -5.88 -5.88
CA GLU A 29 9.51 -5.82 -5.48
C GLU A 29 9.97 -4.45 -4.95
N HIS A 30 9.25 -3.38 -5.24
CA HIS A 30 9.66 -2.01 -4.92
C HIS A 30 8.58 -1.16 -4.24
N HIS A 31 7.29 -1.50 -4.42
CA HIS A 31 6.19 -0.62 -4.09
C HIS A 31 5.20 -1.28 -3.13
N ALA A 32 4.83 -0.56 -2.08
CA ALA A 32 3.61 -0.86 -1.33
C ALA A 32 2.40 -0.39 -2.12
N LEU A 33 1.45 -1.30 -2.36
CA LEU A 33 0.30 -1.05 -3.22
C LEU A 33 -1.02 -1.22 -2.44
N LEU A 34 -1.97 -0.36 -2.79
CA LEU A 34 -3.38 -0.44 -2.40
C LEU A 34 -4.23 -0.59 -3.65
N TRP A 35 -5.17 -1.54 -3.63
CA TRP A 35 -6.12 -1.75 -4.71
C TRP A 35 -7.53 -1.51 -4.22
N ASN A 36 -8.25 -0.61 -4.87
CA ASN A 36 -9.69 -0.44 -4.68
C ASN A 36 -10.45 -1.30 -5.69
N LEU A 37 -11.59 -1.88 -5.27
CA LEU A 37 -12.47 -2.63 -6.15
C LEU A 37 -12.87 -1.78 -7.37
N GLY A 38 -12.58 -2.29 -8.58
CA GLY A 38 -12.86 -1.60 -9.84
C GLY A 38 -11.89 -0.47 -10.21
N GLY A 39 -10.92 -0.15 -9.35
CA GLY A 39 -9.86 0.83 -9.60
C GLY A 39 -8.54 0.21 -10.07
N GLY A 40 -7.55 1.07 -10.28
CA GLY A 40 -6.15 0.68 -10.46
C GLY A 40 -5.38 0.62 -9.13
N PRO A 41 -4.14 0.09 -9.14
CA PRO A 41 -3.24 0.19 -8.01
C PRO A 41 -2.96 1.65 -7.67
N VAL A 42 -2.94 1.96 -6.37
CA VAL A 42 -2.45 3.21 -5.80
C VAL A 42 -1.21 2.87 -4.99
N GLU A 43 -0.09 3.51 -5.32
CA GLU A 43 1.13 3.37 -4.54
C GLU A 43 0.98 4.09 -3.20
N LEU A 44 1.37 3.41 -2.12
CA LEU A 44 1.43 4.00 -0.79
C LEU A 44 2.77 4.70 -0.62
N PRO A 45 2.79 5.93 -0.07
CA PRO A 45 4.01 6.71 0.01
C PRO A 45 5.03 6.08 0.96
N ASN A 46 6.31 6.16 0.56
CA ASN A 46 7.45 5.88 1.42
C ASN A 46 7.56 6.93 2.55
N ALA A 47 8.42 6.65 3.53
CA ALA A 47 8.83 7.67 4.49
C ALA A 47 9.57 8.83 3.79
N PRO A 48 9.51 10.07 4.32
CA PRO A 48 10.29 11.18 3.78
C PRO A 48 11.79 10.85 3.72
N GLY A 49 12.37 10.89 2.52
CA GLY A 49 13.77 10.50 2.26
C GLY A 49 14.06 8.99 2.39
N GLY A 50 13.04 8.19 2.65
CA GLY A 50 13.11 6.73 2.66
C GLY A 50 12.99 6.12 1.27
N SER A 51 13.37 4.86 1.15
CA SER A 51 13.52 4.19 -0.16
C SER A 51 12.47 3.14 -0.47
N LEU A 52 11.82 2.55 0.55
CA LEU A 52 10.93 1.40 0.38
C LEU A 52 9.79 1.42 1.39
N ALA A 53 8.68 0.82 0.99
CA ALA A 53 7.52 0.55 1.83
C ALA A 53 6.97 -0.84 1.53
N SER A 54 6.35 -1.45 2.54
CA SER A 54 5.57 -2.69 2.40
C SER A 54 4.27 -2.55 3.16
N ALA A 55 3.14 -2.81 2.49
CA ALA A 55 1.84 -2.90 3.15
C ALA A 55 1.53 -4.34 3.56
N SER A 56 1.02 -4.51 4.77
CA SER A 56 0.81 -5.83 5.38
C SER A 56 -0.66 -6.12 5.67
N ALA A 57 -1.44 -5.12 6.06
CA ALA A 57 -2.85 -5.30 6.38
C ALA A 57 -3.66 -4.02 6.18
N VAL A 58 -4.97 -4.20 5.95
CA VAL A 58 -5.95 -3.12 5.86
C VAL A 58 -7.18 -3.49 6.67
N ASN A 59 -7.73 -2.54 7.44
CA ASN A 59 -8.98 -2.74 8.18
C ASN A 59 -10.19 -2.20 7.41
N ASN A 60 -11.41 -2.52 7.88
CA ASN A 60 -12.66 -2.08 7.23
C ASN A 60 -12.80 -0.55 7.07
N PRO A 61 -12.38 0.28 8.04
CA PRO A 61 -12.30 1.73 7.85
C PRO A 61 -11.37 2.20 6.71
N GLY A 62 -10.46 1.36 6.22
CA GLY A 62 -9.50 1.69 5.17
C GLY A 62 -8.13 2.14 5.71
N ALA A 63 -7.84 1.88 6.99
CA ALA A 63 -6.52 2.08 7.55
C ALA A 63 -5.59 0.96 7.11
N VAL A 64 -4.43 1.32 6.57
CA VAL A 64 -3.39 0.39 6.14
C VAL A 64 -2.24 0.45 7.12
N VAL A 65 -1.65 -0.71 7.44
CA VAL A 65 -0.44 -0.82 8.25
C VAL A 65 0.62 -1.64 7.53
N GLY A 66 1.88 -1.42 7.91
CA GLY A 66 3.03 -2.07 7.29
C GLY A 66 4.34 -1.50 7.79
N ALA A 67 5.34 -1.46 6.92
CA ALA A 67 6.67 -0.99 7.25
C ALA A 67 7.23 -0.05 6.17
N VAL A 68 8.14 0.84 6.58
CA VAL A 68 8.91 1.73 5.70
C VAL A 68 10.37 1.68 6.07
N VAL A 69 11.24 1.87 5.08
CA VAL A 69 12.68 2.06 5.27
C VAL A 69 12.96 3.56 5.34
N LEU A 70 13.56 4.02 6.43
CA LEU A 70 13.97 5.40 6.66
C LEU A 70 15.31 5.73 5.96
N PRO A 71 15.70 7.02 5.85
CA PRO A 71 16.98 7.40 5.22
C PRO A 71 18.23 6.77 5.86
N ASP A 72 18.15 6.42 7.14
CA ASP A 72 19.23 5.75 7.89
C ASP A 72 19.23 4.22 7.72
N HIS A 73 18.43 3.70 6.78
CA HIS A 73 18.24 2.28 6.49
C HIS A 73 17.57 1.48 7.61
N THR A 74 17.01 2.14 8.63
CA THR A 74 16.20 1.46 9.64
C THR A 74 14.78 1.22 9.14
N THR A 75 14.19 0.10 9.57
CA THR A 75 12.81 -0.25 9.24
C THR A 75 11.88 0.17 10.37
N HIS A 76 10.91 1.00 10.07
CA HIS A 76 9.91 1.49 11.01
C HIS A 76 8.52 0.98 10.65
N ALA A 77 7.70 0.71 11.67
CA ALA A 77 6.28 0.47 11.48
C ALA A 77 5.63 1.75 10.92
N ALA A 78 4.80 1.57 9.89
CA ALA A 78 4.10 2.65 9.23
C ALA A 78 2.60 2.38 9.19
N ARG A 79 1.85 3.47 9.10
CA ARG A 79 0.41 3.45 8.95
C ARG A 79 0.01 4.51 7.95
N TRP A 80 -0.81 4.10 6.99
CA TRP A 80 -1.40 4.98 5.99
C TRP A 80 -2.90 5.06 6.22
N TRP A 81 -3.44 6.25 6.05
CA TRP A 81 -4.87 6.47 5.96
C TRP A 81 -5.14 7.07 4.60
N CYS A 82 -6.25 6.68 3.98
CA CYS A 82 -6.86 7.57 3.01
C CYS A 82 -7.38 8.78 3.81
N GLU A 83 -6.56 9.80 4.00
CA GLU A 83 -7.07 11.07 4.50
C GLU A 83 -8.08 11.57 3.46
N ARG A 84 -9.34 11.76 3.87
CA ARG A 84 -10.13 12.78 3.17
C ARG A 84 -9.32 14.06 3.30
N PRO A 85 -9.07 14.80 2.21
CA PRO A 85 -8.46 16.11 2.32
C PRO A 85 -9.23 16.88 3.38
N GLN A 86 -8.57 17.22 4.49
CA GLN A 86 -9.13 18.21 5.40
C GLN A 86 -9.12 19.51 4.60
N GLY A 87 -10.31 20.08 4.41
CA GLY A 87 -10.48 21.29 3.63
C GLY A 87 -9.54 22.39 4.10
N ALA A 88 -8.94 23.06 3.11
CA ALA A 88 -8.51 24.44 3.23
C ALA A 88 -9.49 25.31 2.44
#